data_AF-A0A329I4X2-F1
#
_entry.id   AF-A0A329I4X2-F1
#
_cell.length_a   1.000
_cell.length_b   1.000
_cell.length_c   1.000
_cell.angle_alpha   90.00
_cell.angle_beta   90.00
_cell.angle_gamma   90.00
#
_symmetry.space_group_name_H-M   'P 1'
#
loop_
_entity.id
_entity.type
_entity.pdbx_description
1 polymer ?
#
loop_
_entity_poly.entity_id
_entity_poly.type
_entity_poly.pdbx_seq_one_letter_code
_entity_poly.pdbx_strand_id
1 'polypeptide(L)' 'MSRIVSSNTLGMQVLEALGIDPANVSAVQISLQAMEPATIQITRTIKDEEARQIVGLLSVYRIEPAEAIGAEDD' A
#
# COMPACT_ATOMS: atom_id res chain seq x y z
N MET A 1 13.09 -16.22 17.00
CA MET A 1 13.21 -15.26 18.12
C MET A 1 12.26 -14.10 17.82
N SER A 2 11.17 -13.95 18.56
CA SER A 2 10.25 -12.81 18.41
C SER A 2 10.81 -11.62 19.18
N ARG A 3 11.04 -10.49 18.51
CA ARG A 3 11.49 -9.24 19.14
C ARG A 3 10.28 -8.36 19.41
N ILE A 4 10.15 -7.88 20.64
CA ILE A 4 9.13 -6.89 20.99
C ILE A 4 9.68 -5.51 20.61
N VAL A 5 8.95 -4.78 19.79
CA VAL A 5 9.27 -3.41 19.34
C VAL A 5 8.05 -2.52 19.53
N SER A 6 8.28 -1.22 19.72
CA SER A 6 7.18 -0.25 19.74
C SER A 6 6.55 -0.11 18.35
N SER A 7 5.28 0.30 18.30
CA SER A 7 4.57 0.54 17.03
C SER A 7 5.30 1.55 16.13
N ASN A 8 5.89 2.59 16.74
CA ASN A 8 6.66 3.59 16.00
C ASN A 8 7.95 3.02 15.41
N THR A 9 8.66 2.19 16.18
CA THR A 9 9.88 1.50 15.71
C THR A 9 9.55 0.56 14.55
N LEU A 10 8.46 -0.20 14.65
CA LEU A 10 8.03 -1.10 13.58
C LEU A 10 7.67 -0.32 12.31
N GLY A 11 6.93 0.80 12.45
CA GLY A 11 6.60 1.68 11.34
C GLY A 11 7.84 2.21 10.62
N MET A 12 8.82 2.73 11.36
CA MET A 12 10.08 3.24 10.79
C MET A 12 10.88 2.15 10.06
N GLN A 13 10.97 0.94 10.63
CA GLN A 13 11.66 -0.18 9.98
C GLN A 13 10.97 -0.61 8.67
N VAL A 14 9.64 -0.58 8.64
CA VAL A 14 8.88 -0.85 7.41
C VAL A 14 9.15 0.22 6.35
N LEU A 15 9.15 1.49 6.73
CA LEU A 15 9.45 2.58 5.78
C LEU A 15 10.87 2.47 5.22
N GLU A 16 11.86 2.18 6.07
CA GLU A 16 13.24 1.95 5.67
C GLU A 16 13.37 0.77 4.70
N ALA A 17 12.72 -0.36 5.00
CA ALA A 17 12.74 -1.55 4.16
C ALA A 17 12.08 -1.32 2.77
N LEU A 18 11.11 -0.40 2.69
CA LEU A 18 10.45 -0.01 1.45
C LEU A 18 11.14 1.16 0.73
N GLY A 19 12.22 1.71 1.30
CA GLY A 19 12.92 2.88 0.73
C GLY A 19 12.08 4.16 0.75
N ILE A 20 11.11 4.27 1.67
CA ILE A 20 10.23 5.43 1.78
C ILE A 20 10.80 6.40 2.81
N ASP A 21 11.00 7.65 2.39
CA ASP A 21 11.42 8.72 3.29
C ASP A 21 10.32 9.03 4.33
N PRO A 22 10.58 8.82 5.63
CA PRO A 22 9.60 9.06 6.69
C PRO A 22 9.20 10.53 6.81
N ALA A 23 10.01 11.49 6.35
CA ALA A 23 9.70 12.92 6.42
C ALA A 23 8.43 13.30 5.64
N ASN A 24 8.05 12.48 4.66
CA ASN A 24 6.89 12.71 3.81
C ASN A 24 5.66 11.85 4.22
N VAL A 25 5.79 11.03 5.26
CA VAL A 25 4.75 10.08 5.70
C VAL A 25 3.92 10.68 6.83
N SER A 26 2.60 10.65 6.70
CA SER A 26 1.67 11.13 7.73
C SER A 26 1.02 9.99 8.53
N ALA A 27 0.94 8.80 7.96
CA ALA A 27 0.41 7.63 8.65
C ALA A 27 0.96 6.32 8.09
N VAL A 28 1.17 5.35 8.99
CA VAL A 28 1.50 3.95 8.66
C VAL A 28 0.57 3.06 9.47
N GLN A 29 -0.17 2.19 8.79
CA GLN A 29 -1.03 1.19 9.40
C GLN A 29 -0.54 -0.20 8.97
N ILE A 30 -0.31 -1.07 9.95
CA ILE A 30 0.18 -2.43 9.76
C ILE A 30 -0.83 -3.38 10.40
N SER A 31 -1.42 -4.23 9.59
CA SER A 31 -2.35 -5.27 10.03
C SER A 31 -1.71 -6.63 9.82
N LEU A 32 -1.52 -7.35 10.93
CA LEU A 32 -0.93 -8.69 10.97
C LEU A 32 -1.97 -9.65 11.54
N GLN A 33 -2.39 -10.62 10.72
CA GLN A 33 -3.23 -11.73 11.15
C GLN A 33 -2.43 -13.03 11.06
N ALA A 34 -2.67 -13.97 11.97
CA ALA A 34 -1.95 -15.23 12.00
C ALA A 34 -2.26 -16.04 10.73
N MET A 35 -1.22 -16.55 10.08
CA MET A 35 -1.32 -17.34 8.83
C MET A 35 -1.88 -16.57 7.63
N GLU A 36 -1.96 -15.23 7.70
CA GLU A 36 -2.35 -14.38 6.57
C GLU A 36 -1.21 -13.44 6.16
N PRO A 37 -1.19 -12.99 4.90
CA PRO A 37 -0.30 -11.92 4.48
C PRO A 37 -0.48 -10.65 5.31
N ALA A 38 0.63 -10.00 5.67
CA ALA A 38 0.60 -8.69 6.30
C ALA A 38 0.06 -7.65 5.34
N THR A 39 -0.87 -6.80 5.81
CA THR A 39 -1.32 -5.62 5.07
C THR A 39 -0.62 -4.38 5.62
N ILE A 40 -0.01 -3.61 4.74
CA ILE A 40 0.70 -2.38 5.08
C ILE A 40 0.10 -1.24 4.26
N GLN A 41 -0.47 -0.25 4.93
CA GLN A 41 -1.00 0.96 4.31
C GLN A 41 -0.15 2.15 4.75
N ILE A 42 0.33 2.92 3.78
CA ILE A 42 1.20 4.08 4.00
C ILE A 42 0.53 5.29 3.35
N THR A 43 0.26 6.31 4.14
CA THR A 43 -0.20 7.62 3.66
C THR A 43 0.98 8.57 3.68
N ARG A 44 1.31 9.12 2.51
CA ARG A 44 2.40 10.09 2.35
C ARG A 44 2.02 11.20 1.41
N THR A 45 2.62 12.36 1.63
CA THR A 45 2.60 13.47 0.69
C THR A 45 3.65 13.21 -0.39
N ILE A 46 3.30 13.43 -1.64
CA ILE A 46 4.22 13.32 -2.77
C ILE A 46 4.35 14.66 -3.48
N LYS A 47 5.44 14.84 -4.23
CA LYS A 47 5.65 16.05 -5.04
C LYS A 47 4.79 16.02 -6.30
N ASP A 48 4.52 17.18 -6.87
CA ASP A 48 3.74 17.33 -8.12
C ASP A 48 4.34 16.49 -9.27
N GLU A 49 5.67 16.43 -9.37
CA GLU A 49 6.36 15.61 -10.37
C GLU A 49 6.03 14.11 -10.24
N GLU A 50 6.10 13.57 -9.02
CA GLU A 50 5.79 12.16 -8.75
C GLU A 50 4.29 11.88 -8.99
N ALA A 51 3.42 12.82 -8.62
CA ALA A 51 1.99 12.72 -8.90
C ALA A 51 1.71 12.65 -10.41
N ARG A 52 2.36 13.49 -11.22
CA ARG A 52 2.24 13.46 -12.69
C ARG A 52 2.72 12.15 -13.29
N GLN A 53 3.83 11.59 -12.77
CA GLN A 53 4.33 10.29 -13.20
C GLN A 53 3.33 9.17 -12.91
N ILE A 54 2.74 9.15 -11.71
CA ILE A 54 1.71 8.17 -11.33
C ILE A 54 0.48 8.31 -12.24
N VAL A 55 -0.01 9.53 -12.47
CA VAL A 55 -1.15 9.76 -13.38
C VAL A 55 -0.82 9.29 -14.79
N GLY A 56 0.39 9.55 -15.29
CA GLY A 56 0.84 9.08 -16.59
C GLY A 56 0.92 7.55 -16.68
N LEU A 57 1.32 6.87 -15.60
CA LEU A 57 1.33 5.41 -15.54
C LEU A 57 -0.08 4.84 -15.47
N LEU A 58 -0.99 5.45 -14.71
CA LEU A 58 -2.36 4.95 -14.59
C LEU A 58 -3.19 5.21 -15.84
N SER A 59 -2.91 6.28 -16.59
CA SER A 59 -3.68 6.65 -17.79
C SER A 59 -3.52 5.66 -18.94
N VAL A 60 -2.48 4.81 -18.94
CA VAL A 60 -2.31 3.76 -19.95
C VAL A 60 -3.12 2.49 -19.66
N TYR A 61 -3.66 2.35 -18.44
CA TYR A 61 -4.48 1.21 -18.06
C TYR A 61 -5.97 1.56 -18.17
N ARG A 62 -6.73 0.67 -18.81
CA ARG A 62 -8.19 0.68 -18.78
C ARG A 62 -8.65 -0.40 -17.80
N ILE A 63 -9.45 -0.03 -16.81
CA ILE A 63 -10.11 -1.01 -15.94
C ILE A 63 -11.27 -1.59 -16.73
N GLU A 64 -11.15 -2.86 -17.14
CA GLU A 64 -12.28 -3.60 -17.68
C GLU A 64 -13.12 -4.15 -16.52
N PRO A 65 -14.45 -4.04 -16.58
CA PRO A 65 -15.30 -4.73 -15.63
C PRO A 65 -15.00 -6.23 -15.74
N ALA A 66 -14.73 -6.89 -14.62
CA ALA A 66 -14.73 -8.35 -14.61
C ALA A 66 -16.12 -8.80 -15.09
N GLU A 67 -16.18 -9.53 -16.20
CA GLU A 67 -17.42 -10.13 -16.68
C GLU A 67 -18.04 -10.90 -15.52
N ALA A 68 -19.31 -10.60 -15.22
CA ALA A 68 -20.06 -11.29 -14.19
C ALA A 68 -20.14 -12.77 -14.60
N ILE A 69 -19.32 -13.59 -13.97
CA ILE A 69 -19.34 -15.04 -14.16
C ILE A 69 -20.68 -15.53 -13.59
N GLY A 70 -21.60 -15.90 -14.47
CA GLY A 70 -22.82 -16.62 -14.13
C GLY A 70 -24.02 -15.76 -13.74
N ALA A 71 -24.68 -15.18 -14.75
CA ALA A 71 -26.13 -15.11 -14.76
C ALA A 71 -26.63 -15.95 -15.95
N GLU A 72 -26.36 -17.25 -15.90
CA GLU A 72 -27.19 -18.20 -16.66
C GLU A 72 -28.47 -18.35 -15.85
N ASP A 73 -29.45 -17.51 -16.19
CA ASP A 73 -30.86 -17.69 -15.84
C ASP A 73 -31.49 -18.77 -16.76
N ASP A 74 -32.39 -19.53 -16.16
CA ASP A 74 -33.32 -20.59 -16.65
C ASP A 74 -32.81 -22.03 -16.86
#